data_AF-A0A9W7ETJ2-F1
#
_entry.id   AF-A0A9W7ETJ2-F1
#
_cell.length_a   1.000
_cell.length_b   1.000
_cell.length_c   1.000
_cell.angle_alpha   90.00
_cell.angle_beta   90.00
_cell.angle_gamma   90.00
#
_symmetry.space_group_name_H-M   'P 1'
#
loop_
_entity.id
_entity.type
_entity.pdbx_description
1 polymer ?
#
loop_
_entity_poly.entity_id
_entity_poly.type
_entity_poly.pdbx_seq_one_letter_code
_entity_poly.pdbx_strand_id
1 'polypeptide(L)'
;MNNLGVSYQKLEKYEKALEYYERALKGYEKTLGKAHLNTIDLLLNISICLGQGPGDYVRAEVLLKRALEGYEKLRGKEHNSTKYCAKVYGLCLNRNRKSDLADKLEKKYLGLD
;
A
#
# COMPACT_ATOMS: atom_id res chain seq x y z
N MET A 1 -8.24 2.31 -14.33
CA MET A 1 -8.28 0.87 -14.67
C MET A 1 -7.62 0.00 -13.58
N ASN A 2 -8.13 0.02 -12.34
CA ASN A 2 -7.72 -0.94 -11.28
C ASN A 2 -8.78 -2.03 -11.04
N ASN A 3 -9.90 -1.99 -11.78
CA ASN A 3 -11.10 -2.73 -11.45
C ASN A 3 -10.89 -4.26 -11.54
N LEU A 4 -10.07 -4.73 -12.49
CA LEU A 4 -9.81 -6.17 -12.66
C LEU A 4 -8.97 -6.76 -11.52
N GLY A 5 -7.93 -6.06 -11.07
CA GLY A 5 -7.12 -6.51 -9.94
C GLY A 5 -7.96 -6.61 -8.66
N VAL A 6 -8.80 -5.59 -8.40
CA VAL A 6 -9.73 -5.59 -7.26
C VAL A 6 -10.75 -6.73 -7.38
N SER A 7 -11.30 -6.98 -8.57
CA SER A 7 -12.24 -8.09 -8.79
C SER A 7 -11.61 -9.44 -8.50
N TYR A 8 -10.39 -9.70 -8.99
CA TYR A 8 -9.70 -10.98 -8.70
C TYR A 8 -9.33 -11.12 -7.23
N GLN A 9 -8.93 -10.04 -6.56
CA GLN A 9 -8.65 -10.04 -5.13
C GLN A 9 -9.90 -10.38 -4.31
N LYS A 10 -11.08 -9.85 -4.68
CA LYS A 10 -12.37 -10.21 -4.05
C LYS A 10 -12.77 -11.67 -4.26
N LEU A 11 -12.24 -12.31 -5.31
CA LEU A 11 -12.40 -13.74 -5.58
C LEU A 11 -11.27 -14.57 -4.97
N GLU A 12 -10.41 -13.98 -4.13
CA GLU A 12 -9.24 -14.61 -3.50
C GLU A 12 -8.23 -15.20 -4.51
N LYS A 13 -8.24 -14.70 -5.75
CA LYS A 13 -7.31 -15.08 -6.82
C LYS A 13 -6.13 -14.12 -6.84
N TYR A 14 -5.32 -14.14 -5.79
CA TYR A 14 -4.30 -13.15 -5.51
C TYR A 14 -3.18 -13.08 -6.56
N GLU A 15 -2.74 -14.21 -7.11
CA GLU A 15 -1.69 -14.25 -8.15
C GLU A 15 -2.17 -13.53 -9.42
N LYS A 16 -3.41 -13.80 -9.83
CA LYS A 16 -4.03 -13.11 -10.98
C LYS A 16 -4.19 -11.62 -10.69
N ALA A 17 -4.65 -11.26 -9.49
CA ALA A 17 -4.78 -9.87 -9.10
C ALA A 17 -3.42 -9.13 -9.20
N LEU A 18 -2.35 -9.74 -8.70
CA LEU A 18 -0.98 -9.20 -8.76
C LEU A 18 -0.48 -9.02 -10.19
N GLU A 19 -0.75 -9.96 -11.10
CA GLU A 19 -0.39 -9.82 -12.51
C GLU A 19 -1.02 -8.57 -13.15
N TYR A 20 -2.32 -8.35 -12.92
CA TYR A 20 -3.03 -7.18 -13.43
C TYR A 20 -2.53 -5.89 -12.78
N TYR A 21 -2.32 -5.88 -11.47
CA TYR A 21 -1.83 -4.68 -10.78
C TYR A 21 -0.41 -4.30 -11.21
N GLU A 22 0.50 -5.26 -11.40
CA GLU A 22 1.87 -5.02 -11.90
C GLU A 22 1.86 -4.40 -13.30
N ARG A 23 1.01 -4.90 -14.20
CA ARG A 23 0.81 -4.29 -15.53
C ARG A 23 0.27 -2.87 -15.42
N ALA A 24 -0.72 -2.64 -14.57
CA ALA A 24 -1.29 -1.31 -14.35
C ALA A 24 -0.26 -0.34 -13.77
N LEU A 25 0.60 -0.80 -12.86
CA LEU A 25 1.61 0.03 -12.21
C LEU A 25 2.63 0.55 -13.22
N LYS A 26 3.13 -0.32 -14.10
CA LYS A 26 4.02 0.07 -15.20
C LYS A 26 3.38 1.13 -16.11
N GLY A 27 2.10 0.96 -16.41
CA GLY A 27 1.34 1.93 -17.20
C GLY A 27 1.22 3.29 -16.51
N TYR A 28 0.77 3.30 -15.25
CA TYR A 28 0.57 4.54 -14.48
C TYR A 28 1.87 5.27 -14.19
N GLU A 29 2.95 4.56 -13.85
CA GLU A 29 4.25 5.20 -13.66
C GLU A 29 4.75 5.88 -14.94
N LYS A 30 4.49 5.28 -16.11
CA LYS A 30 4.87 5.84 -17.40
C LYS A 30 4.01 7.03 -17.82
N THR A 31 2.69 6.98 -17.59
CA THR A 31 1.75 7.99 -18.13
C THR A 31 1.43 9.10 -17.15
N LEU A 32 1.32 8.79 -15.86
CA LEU A 32 0.93 9.73 -14.80
C LEU A 32 2.13 10.13 -13.93
N GLY A 33 3.17 9.29 -13.88
CA GLY A 33 4.32 9.48 -13.01
C GLY A 33 4.17 8.80 -11.65
N LYS A 34 5.32 8.63 -10.98
CA LYS A 34 5.42 7.88 -9.71
C LYS A 34 4.71 8.55 -8.53
N ALA A 35 4.57 9.87 -8.57
CA ALA A 35 3.97 10.66 -7.50
C ALA A 35 2.50 11.00 -7.74
N HIS A 36 1.89 10.51 -8.83
CA HIS A 36 0.47 10.75 -9.08
C HIS A 36 -0.41 9.91 -8.14
N LEU A 37 -1.54 10.46 -7.71
CA LEU A 37 -2.43 9.83 -6.72
C LEU A 37 -2.86 8.41 -7.14
N ASN A 38 -3.30 8.22 -8.39
CA ASN A 38 -3.66 6.89 -8.91
C ASN A 38 -2.51 5.86 -8.86
N THR A 39 -1.26 6.31 -9.03
CA THR A 39 -0.08 5.45 -8.91
C THR A 39 0.11 5.06 -7.45
N ILE A 40 -0.02 6.02 -6.53
CA ILE A 40 0.08 5.81 -5.08
C ILE A 40 -1.01 4.86 -4.57
N ASP A 41 -2.27 5.07 -4.97
CA ASP A 41 -3.40 4.18 -4.63
C ASP A 41 -3.16 2.74 -5.10
N LEU A 42 -2.54 2.58 -6.28
CA LEU A 42 -2.23 1.27 -6.81
C LEU A 42 -1.12 0.55 -6.02
N LEU A 43 -0.09 1.28 -5.55
CA LEU A 43 0.92 0.70 -4.66
C LEU A 43 0.28 0.16 -3.37
N LEU A 44 -0.66 0.91 -2.79
CA LEU A 44 -1.39 0.48 -1.60
C LEU A 44 -2.20 -0.80 -1.88
N ASN A 45 -2.93 -0.86 -2.99
CA ASN A 45 -3.69 -2.06 -3.37
C ASN A 45 -2.80 -3.29 -3.58
N ILE A 46 -1.65 -3.15 -4.25
CA ILE A 46 -0.70 -4.26 -4.44
C ILE A 46 -0.20 -4.75 -3.09
N SER A 47 0.16 -3.83 -2.17
CA SER A 47 0.67 -4.21 -0.86
C SER A 47 -0.34 -5.02 -0.03
N ILE A 48 -1.62 -4.63 -0.06
CA ILE A 48 -2.71 -5.37 0.59
C ILE A 48 -2.86 -6.76 -0.04
N CYS A 49 -2.83 -6.84 -1.38
CA CYS A 49 -2.94 -8.11 -2.10
C CYS A 49 -1.78 -9.07 -1.78
N LEU A 50 -0.56 -8.55 -1.66
CA LEU A 50 0.62 -9.33 -1.25
C LEU A 50 0.47 -9.87 0.17
N GLY A 51 -0.05 -9.07 1.10
CA GLY A 51 -0.24 -9.49 2.49
C GLY A 51 -1.38 -10.48 2.70
N GLN A 52 -2.45 -10.39 1.88
CA GLN A 52 -3.62 -11.28 1.95
C GLN A 52 -3.41 -12.62 1.24
N GLY A 53 -2.69 -12.62 0.12
CA GLY A 53 -2.45 -13.84 -0.65
C GLY A 53 -1.15 -14.53 -0.22
N PRO A 54 -0.01 -14.21 -0.87
CA PRO A 54 1.24 -14.92 -0.65
C PRO A 54 1.88 -14.69 0.73
N GLY A 55 1.40 -13.72 1.51
CA GLY A 55 2.02 -13.35 2.78
C GLY A 55 3.38 -12.67 2.62
N ASP A 56 3.64 -12.05 1.46
CA ASP A 56 4.91 -11.37 1.16
C ASP A 56 4.94 -9.97 1.80
N TYR A 57 5.09 -9.96 3.12
CA TYR A 57 5.14 -8.73 3.92
C TYR A 57 6.40 -7.90 3.65
N VAL A 58 7.48 -8.51 3.16
CA VAL A 58 8.71 -7.80 2.80
C VAL A 58 8.48 -6.90 1.59
N ARG A 59 7.89 -7.44 0.52
CA ARG A 59 7.55 -6.63 -0.65
C ARG A 59 6.42 -5.65 -0.35
N ALA A 60 5.42 -6.06 0.43
CA ALA A 60 4.33 -5.16 0.83
C ALA A 60 4.86 -3.93 1.61
N GLU A 61 5.82 -4.12 2.53
CA GLU A 61 6.48 -3.04 3.26
C GLU A 61 7.16 -2.02 2.34
N VAL A 62 7.90 -2.48 1.32
CA VAL A 62 8.55 -1.58 0.34
C VAL A 62 7.52 -0.71 -0.39
N LEU A 63 6.40 -1.30 -0.81
CA LEU A 63 5.34 -0.58 -1.52
C LEU A 63 4.57 0.37 -0.59
N LEU A 64 4.29 -0.05 0.64
CA LEU A 64 3.60 0.76 1.65
C LEU A 64 4.41 1.98 2.06
N LYS A 65 5.73 1.82 2.25
CA LYS A 65 6.61 2.95 2.53
C LYS A 65 6.52 4.01 1.42
N ARG A 66 6.62 3.58 0.17
CA ARG A 66 6.54 4.46 -1.00
C ARG A 66 5.16 5.11 -1.15
N ALA A 67 4.08 4.37 -0.86
CA ALA A 67 2.73 4.90 -0.88
C ALA A 67 2.51 5.96 0.21
N LEU A 68 2.98 5.69 1.43
CA LEU A 68 2.89 6.61 2.56
C LEU A 68 3.61 7.93 2.29
N GLU A 69 4.85 7.87 1.80
CA GLU A 69 5.63 9.04 1.39
C GLU A 69 4.89 9.87 0.31
N GLY A 70 4.25 9.20 -0.64
CA GLY A 70 3.44 9.83 -1.68
C GLY A 70 2.19 10.54 -1.13
N TYR A 71 1.40 9.85 -0.30
CA TYR A 71 0.21 10.45 0.31
C TYR A 71 0.55 11.62 1.22
N GLU A 72 1.59 11.49 2.04
CA GLU A 72 2.05 12.56 2.94
C GLU A 72 2.45 13.80 2.15
N LYS A 73 3.20 13.64 1.05
CA LYS A 73 3.60 14.75 0.19
C LYS A 73 2.42 15.43 -0.51
N LEU A 74 1.43 14.66 -0.98
CA LEU A 74 0.30 15.19 -1.75
C LEU A 74 -0.80 15.79 -0.87
N ARG A 75 -1.06 15.20 0.31
CA ARG A 75 -2.26 15.51 1.11
C ARG A 75 -1.95 15.87 2.55
N GLY A 76 -0.70 15.74 2.99
CA GLY A 76 -0.28 15.95 4.36
C GLY A 76 -0.50 14.73 5.27
N LYS A 77 0.20 14.74 6.41
CA LYS A 77 0.16 13.65 7.41
C LYS A 77 -1.23 13.43 8.04
N GLU A 78 -2.01 14.49 8.20
CA GLU A 78 -3.31 14.43 8.88
C GLU A 78 -4.45 13.90 7.99
N HIS A 79 -4.20 13.78 6.68
CA HIS A 79 -5.22 13.36 5.73
C HIS A 79 -5.61 11.89 5.92
N ASN A 80 -6.90 11.58 5.81
CA ASN A 80 -7.45 10.25 6.05
C ASN A 80 -6.78 9.14 5.24
N SER A 81 -6.42 9.39 3.96
CA SER A 81 -5.70 8.40 3.14
C SER A 81 -4.28 8.15 3.64
N THR A 82 -3.60 9.18 4.15
CA THR A 82 -2.26 9.06 4.75
C THR A 82 -2.33 8.23 6.03
N LYS A 83 -3.30 8.53 6.91
CA LYS A 83 -3.56 7.76 8.14
C LYS A 83 -3.94 6.31 7.85
N TYR A 84 -4.79 6.09 6.84
CA TYR A 84 -5.17 4.73 6.43
C TYR A 84 -3.95 3.95 5.91
N CYS A 85 -3.14 4.54 5.04
CA CYS A 85 -1.91 3.92 4.55
C CYS A 85 -0.94 3.60 5.71
N ALA A 86 -0.79 4.52 6.67
CA ALA A 86 0.04 4.29 7.86
C ALA A 86 -0.48 3.12 8.70
N LYS A 87 -1.80 3.02 8.91
CA LYS A 87 -2.41 1.88 9.63
C LYS A 87 -2.14 0.55 8.92
N VAL A 88 -2.35 0.48 7.60
CA VAL A 88 -2.06 -0.73 6.81
C VAL A 88 -0.58 -1.09 6.90
N TYR A 89 0.30 -0.09 6.86
CA TYR A 89 1.74 -0.30 7.00
C TYR A 89 2.13 -0.80 8.40
N GLY A 90 1.55 -0.26 9.47
CA GLY A 90 1.76 -0.76 10.83
C GLY A 90 1.35 -2.24 10.98
N LEU A 91 0.20 -2.62 10.44
CA LEU A 91 -0.24 -4.02 10.40
C LEU A 91 0.74 -4.91 9.62
N CYS A 92 1.25 -4.44 8.48
CA CYS A 92 2.26 -5.15 7.69
C CYS A 92 3.57 -5.34 8.48
N LEU A 93 4.03 -4.30 9.19
CA LEU A 93 5.24 -4.37 10.02
C LEU A 93 5.08 -5.37 11.16
N ASN A 94 3.92 -5.40 11.82
CA ASN A 94 3.62 -6.40 12.85
C ASN A 94 3.66 -7.82 12.29
N ARG A 95 3.06 -8.06 11.13
CA ARG A 95 3.12 -9.36 10.43
C ARG A 95 4.55 -9.72 10.00
N ASN A 96 5.37 -8.72 9.68
CA ASN A 96 6.79 -8.86 9.37
C ASN A 96 7.70 -8.85 10.61
N ARG A 97 7.17 -9.07 11.82
CA ARG A 97 7.93 -9.14 13.09
C ARG A 97 8.74 -7.87 13.41
N LYS A 98 8.27 -6.71 12.96
CA LYS A 98 8.86 -5.39 13.16
C LYS A 98 7.97 -4.48 14.03
N SER A 99 7.53 -4.97 15.18
CA SER A 99 6.60 -4.25 16.08
C SER A 99 7.12 -2.88 16.52
N ASP A 100 8.41 -2.76 16.82
CA ASP A 100 9.00 -1.47 17.23
C ASP A 100 8.87 -0.38 16.15
N LEU A 101 8.89 -0.78 14.87
CA LEU A 101 8.66 0.14 13.76
C LEU A 101 7.18 0.46 13.58
N ALA A 102 6.30 -0.51 13.84
CA ALA A 102 4.86 -0.29 13.83
C ALA A 102 4.47 0.75 14.91
N ASP A 103 4.96 0.60 16.14
CA ASP A 103 4.66 1.52 17.25
C ASP A 103 5.12 2.95 16.96
N LYS A 104 6.33 3.10 16.38
CA LYS A 104 6.86 4.40 15.94
C LYS A 104 5.98 5.02 14.86
N LEU A 105 5.47 4.20 13.94
CA LEU A 105 4.59 4.65 12.87
C LEU A 105 3.23 5.09 13.41
N GLU A 106 2.63 4.32 14.31
CA GLU A 106 1.35 4.63 14.94
C GLU A 106 1.42 5.94 15.71
N LYS A 107 2.46 6.14 16.53
CA LYS A 107 2.71 7.42 17.23
C LYS A 107 2.82 8.59 16.25
N LYS A 108 3.54 8.41 15.14
CA LYS A 108 3.79 9.49 14.17
C LYS A 108 2.54 9.92 13.39
N TYR A 109 1.66 8.97 13.02
CA TYR A 109 0.57 9.25 12.06
C TYR A 109 -0.84 9.06 12.62
N LEU A 110 -1.01 8.32 13.72
CA LEU A 110 -2.32 7.97 14.27
C LEU A 110 -2.61 8.65 15.62
N GLY A 111 -1.60 9.24 16.27
CA GLY A 111 -1.79 9.96 17.54
C GLY A 111 -2.23 9.05 18.68
N LEU A 112 -1.76 7.81 18.67
CA LEU A 112 -1.98 6.85 19.76
C LEU A 112 -0.79 6.98 20.73
N ASP A 113 -1.07 7.44 21.95
CA ASP A 113 -0.12 7.58 23.06
C ASP A 113 -0.20 6.38 24.02
#